data_AF-A0A369BBT6-F1
#
_entry.id   AF-A0A369BBT6-F1
#
_cell.length_a   1.000
_cell.length_b   1.000
_cell.length_c   1.000
_cell.angle_alpha   90.00
_cell.angle_beta   90.00
_cell.angle_gamma   90.00
#
_symmetry.space_group_name_H-M   'P 1'
#
loop_
_entity.id
_entity.type
_entity.pdbx_description
1 polymer ?
#
loop_
_entity_poly.entity_id
_entity_poly.type
_entity_poly.pdbx_seq_one_letter_code
_entity_poly.pdbx_strand_id
1 'polypeptide(L)'
;MRKEKLAEIEILRGMAFLAVVLQHTIAGIFYQPGLSPLTLTVGTTVLGLIRFAVPLFVFITGVVLFYNYDAKINYVDFLRKRFKQVIIPYLSWTVSTMHGSVF
;
A
#
# COMPACT_ATOMS: atom_id res chain seq x y z
N MET A 1 -4.25 -15.22 26.77
CA MET A 1 -4.01 -13.83 27.23
C MET A 1 -4.14 -12.91 26.02
N ARG A 2 -5.07 -11.94 26.05
CA ARG A 2 -5.29 -10.99 24.95
C ARG A 2 -4.13 -10.01 24.95
N LYS A 3 -3.17 -10.16 24.02
CA LYS A 3 -2.07 -9.21 23.84
C LYS A 3 -2.66 -7.81 23.65
N GLU A 4 -2.13 -6.82 24.37
CA GLU A 4 -2.60 -5.43 24.23
C GLU A 4 -2.47 -4.99 22.78
N LYS A 5 -3.54 -4.40 22.26
CA LYS A 5 -3.47 -3.75 20.96
C LYS A 5 -2.55 -2.55 21.11
N LEU A 6 -1.44 -2.56 20.38
CA LEU A 6 -0.54 -1.42 20.29
C LEU A 6 -1.29 -0.26 19.64
N ALA A 7 -1.71 0.71 20.44
CA ALA A 7 -2.42 1.91 19.97
C ALA A 7 -1.59 2.66 18.92
N GLU A 8 -0.27 2.63 19.06
CA GLU A 8 0.71 3.21 18.13
C GLU A 8 0.56 2.61 16.73
N ILE A 9 0.32 1.30 16.62
CA ILE A 9 0.13 0.62 15.34
C ILE A 9 -1.19 1.04 14.69
N GLU A 10 -2.26 1.25 15.47
CA GLU A 10 -3.53 1.74 14.94
C GLU A 10 -3.40 3.21 14.48
N ILE A 11 -2.67 4.05 15.20
CA ILE A 11 -2.35 5.43 14.79
C ILE A 11 -1.52 5.46 13.50
N LEU A 12 -0.44 4.68 13.43
CA LEU A 12 0.39 4.57 12.22
C LEU A 12 -0.41 4.10 11.02
N ARG A 13 -1.34 3.16 11.22
CA ARG A 13 -2.23 2.68 10.17
C ARG A 13 -3.22 3.76 9.71
N GLY A 14 -3.76 4.54 10.65
CA GLY A 14 -4.59 5.72 10.33
C GLY A 14 -3.85 6.75 9.49
N MET A 15 -2.61 7.08 9.86
CA MET A 15 -1.76 7.98 9.06
C MET A 15 -1.45 7.41 7.67
N ALA A 16 -1.19 6.10 7.58
CA ALA A 16 -0.95 5.44 6.30
C ALA A 16 -2.19 5.49 5.39
N PHE A 17 -3.40 5.25 5.93
CA PHE A 17 -4.65 5.39 5.16
C PHE A 17 -4.87 6.83 4.68
N LEU A 18 -4.65 7.82 5.54
CA LEU A 18 -4.76 9.22 5.17
C LEU A 18 -3.80 9.60 4.05
N ALA A 19 -2.55 9.16 4.13
CA ALA A 19 -1.56 9.38 3.08
C ALA A 19 -1.99 8.76 1.75
N VAL A 20 -2.53 7.54 1.74
CA VAL A 20 -3.05 6.89 0.52
C VAL A 20 -4.21 7.68 -0.09
N VAL A 21 -5.15 8.15 0.73
CA VAL A 21 -6.28 8.96 0.25
C VAL A 21 -5.78 10.25 -0.39
N LEU A 22 -4.85 10.95 0.27
CA LEU A 22 -4.24 12.17 -0.28
C LEU A 22 -3.51 11.89 -1.60
N GLN A 23 -2.77 10.78 -1.70
CA GLN A 23 -2.11 10.38 -2.94
C GLN A 23 -3.10 10.22 -4.10
N HIS A 24 -4.23 9.55 -3.88
CA HIS A 24 -5.22 9.32 -4.93
C HIS A 24 -5.96 10.60 -5.31
N THR A 25 -6.28 11.45 -4.33
CA THR A 25 -6.91 12.75 -4.60
C THR A 25 -6.00 13.65 -5.43
N ILE A 26 -4.71 13.75 -5.05
CA ILE A 26 -3.74 14.56 -5.79
C ILE A 26 -3.47 13.95 -7.18
N ALA A 27 -3.36 12.62 -7.28
CA ALA A 27 -3.24 11.94 -8.57
C ALA A 27 -4.41 12.25 -9.51
N GLY A 28 -5.63 12.37 -8.97
CA GLY A 28 -6.81 12.79 -9.73
C GLY A 28 -6.69 14.18 -10.35
N ILE A 29 -6.03 15.12 -9.66
CA ILE A 29 -5.81 16.49 -10.17
C ILE A 29 -4.94 16.47 -11.42
N PHE A 30 -3.96 15.56 -11.53
CA PHE A 30 -3.06 15.48 -12.69
C PHE A 30 -3.74 15.12 -14.02
N TYR A 31 -4.99 14.62 -13.99
CA TYR A 31 -5.74 14.33 -15.21
C TYR A 31 -6.45 15.55 -15.79
N GLN A 32 -6.44 16.70 -15.10
CA GLN A 32 -7.08 17.92 -15.59
C GLN A 32 -6.22 18.62 -16.65
N PRO A 33 -6.80 19.02 -17.80
CA PRO A 33 -6.09 19.81 -18.80
C PRO A 33 -5.84 21.24 -18.29
N GLY A 34 -4.71 21.84 -18.67
CA GLY A 34 -4.39 23.24 -18.38
C GLY A 34 -3.79 23.52 -16.99
N LEU A 35 -3.20 22.50 -16.33
CA LEU A 35 -2.54 22.68 -15.04
C LEU A 35 -1.35 23.65 -15.13
N SER A 36 -1.27 24.57 -14.16
CA SER A 36 -0.15 25.48 -14.07
C SER A 36 1.16 24.74 -13.70
N PRO A 37 2.34 25.19 -14.17
CA PRO A 37 3.63 24.61 -13.78
C PRO A 37 3.87 24.59 -12.26
N LEU A 38 3.34 25.59 -11.55
CA LEU A 38 3.39 25.68 -10.10
C LEU A 38 2.57 24.55 -9.45
N THR A 39 1.33 24.33 -9.91
CA THR A 39 0.46 23.25 -9.43
C THR A 39 1.10 21.89 -9.65
N LEU A 40 1.71 21.68 -10.83
CA LEU A 40 2.43 20.44 -11.13
C LEU A 40 3.60 20.22 -10.16
N THR A 41 4.45 21.23 -9.98
CA THR A 41 5.65 21.15 -9.11
C THR A 41 5.28 20.88 -7.65
N VAL A 42 4.28 21.60 -7.13
CA VAL A 42 3.78 21.41 -5.76
C VAL A 42 3.15 20.02 -5.63
N GLY A 43 2.28 19.63 -6.56
CA GLY A 43 1.62 18.33 -6.55
C GLY A 43 2.61 17.16 -6.57
N THR A 44 3.64 17.23 -7.42
CA THR A 44 4.67 16.17 -7.52
C THR A 44 5.52 16.11 -6.27
N THR A 45 5.87 17.26 -5.69
CA THR A 45 6.66 17.33 -4.45
C THR A 45 5.88 16.73 -3.29
N VAL A 46 4.62 17.13 -3.12
CA VAL A 46 3.74 16.59 -2.08
C VAL A 46 3.55 15.08 -2.25
N LEU A 47 3.26 14.60 -3.48
CA LEU A 47 3.16 13.17 -3.79
C LEU A 47 4.43 12.39 -3.44
N GLY A 48 5.60 12.97 -3.70
CA GLY A 48 6.89 12.39 -3.33
C GLY A 48 7.01 12.20 -1.82
N LEU A 49 6.63 13.23 -1.05
CA LEU A 49 6.68 13.21 0.42
C LEU A 49 5.72 12.21 1.05
N ILE A 50 4.56 11.95 0.45
CA ILE A 50 3.55 11.02 0.99
C ILE A 50 3.69 9.59 0.44
N ARG A 51 4.69 9.32 -0.42
CA ARG A 51 4.91 8.00 -1.05
C ARG A 51 5.35 6.89 -0.09
N PHE A 52 5.62 7.22 1.17
CA PHE A 52 5.95 6.25 2.22
C PHE A 52 4.75 5.43 2.73
N ALA A 53 3.52 5.75 2.33
CA ALA A 53 2.33 5.07 2.84
C ALA A 53 2.36 3.55 2.60
N VAL A 54 2.75 3.11 1.39
CA VAL A 54 2.85 1.70 1.02
C VAL A 54 3.94 0.95 1.83
N PRO A 55 5.21 1.40 1.89
CA PRO A 55 6.20 0.73 2.71
C PRO A 55 5.84 0.75 4.20
N LEU A 56 5.12 1.77 4.68
CA LEU A 56 4.61 1.81 6.06
C LEU A 56 3.59 0.68 6.34
N PHE A 57 2.70 0.34 5.41
CA PHE A 57 1.80 -0.82 5.57
C PHE A 57 2.54 -2.15 5.66
N VAL A 58 3.59 -2.31 4.85
CA VAL A 58 4.44 -3.51 4.88
C VAL A 58 5.16 -3.60 6.23
N PHE A 59 5.72 -2.48 6.69
CA PHE A 59 6.39 -2.37 7.99
C PHE A 59 5.44 -2.70 9.15
N ILE A 60 4.28 -2.05 9.22
CA ILE A 60 3.25 -2.31 10.24
C ILE A 60 2.88 -3.79 10.27
N THR A 61 2.71 -4.43 9.10
CA THR A 61 2.39 -5.86 9.08
C THR A 61 3.52 -6.71 9.65
N GLY A 62 4.78 -6.37 9.36
CA GLY A 62 5.95 -7.05 9.93
C GLY A 62 6.00 -6.92 11.45
N VAL A 63 5.79 -5.72 11.99
CA VAL A 63 5.80 -5.46 13.43
C VAL A 63 4.68 -6.23 14.15
N VAL A 64 3.45 -6.20 13.61
CA VAL A 64 2.31 -6.94 14.21
C VAL A 64 2.55 -8.45 14.21
N LEU A 65 3.23 -8.98 13.19
CA LEU A 65 3.58 -10.40 13.09
C LEU A 65 4.59 -10.78 14.17
N PHE A 66 5.67 -10.02 14.28
CA PHE A 66 6.71 -10.25 15.28
C PHE A 66 6.15 -10.13 16.71
N TYR A 67 5.29 -9.13 16.93
CA TYR A 67 4.63 -8.93 18.23
C TYR A 67 3.65 -10.08 18.59
N ASN A 68 3.03 -10.73 17.60
CA ASN A 68 2.11 -11.84 17.86
C ASN A 68 2.82 -13.20 18.05
N TYR A 69 3.94 -13.46 17.38
CA TYR A 69 4.59 -14.78 17.37
C TYR A 69 5.84 -14.85 18.26
N ASP A 70 5.73 -15.49 19.43
CA ASP A 70 6.79 -15.56 20.45
C ASP A 70 7.81 -16.71 20.30
N ALA A 71 7.73 -17.62 19.32
CA ALA A 71 8.65 -18.79 19.37
C ALA A 71 9.01 -19.53 18.07
N LYS A 72 8.24 -19.45 16.98
CA LYS A 72 8.57 -20.17 15.73
C LYS A 72 8.22 -19.35 14.50
N ILE A 73 9.24 -18.68 13.96
CA ILE A 73 9.13 -17.84 12.76
C ILE A 73 9.03 -18.74 11.52
N ASN A 74 7.83 -19.06 11.06
CA ASN A 74 7.62 -19.53 9.69
C ASN A 74 7.36 -18.33 8.76
N TYR A 75 8.34 -17.43 8.69
CA TYR A 75 8.31 -16.23 7.81
C TYR A 75 8.01 -16.61 6.35
N VAL A 76 8.57 -17.74 5.90
CA VAL A 76 8.45 -18.25 4.54
C VAL A 76 7.01 -18.67 4.21
N ASP A 77 6.30 -19.34 5.11
CA ASP A 77 4.91 -19.79 4.86
C ASP A 77 3.94 -18.61 4.77
N PHE A 78 4.15 -17.57 5.57
CA PHE A 78 3.34 -16.36 5.51
C PHE A 78 3.59 -15.58 4.22
N LEU A 79 4.87 -15.37 3.87
CA LEU A 79 5.22 -14.68 2.63
C LEU A 79 4.66 -15.45 1.44
N ARG A 80 4.72 -16.79 1.44
CA ARG A 80 4.14 -17.66 0.39
C ARG A 80 2.62 -17.53 0.28
N LYS A 81 1.89 -17.45 1.39
CA LYS A 81 0.43 -17.22 1.38
C LYS A 81 0.09 -15.86 0.75
N ARG A 82 0.81 -14.82 1.14
CA ARG A 82 0.60 -13.46 0.63
C ARG A 82 1.02 -13.33 -0.83
N PHE A 83 2.14 -13.94 -1.21
CA PHE A 83 2.59 -14.01 -2.60
C PHE A 83 1.55 -14.70 -3.48
N LYS A 84 0.99 -15.85 -3.05
CA LYS A 84 -0.11 -16.49 -3.76
C LYS A 84 -1.35 -15.60 -3.85
N GLN A 85 -1.75 -14.94 -2.76
CA GLN A 85 -2.90 -14.04 -2.76
C GLN A 85 -2.74 -12.81 -3.66
N VAL A 86 -1.52 -12.35 -3.93
CA VAL A 86 -1.26 -11.20 -4.82
C VAL A 86 -1.01 -11.68 -6.26
N ILE A 87 -0.16 -12.70 -6.44
CA ILE A 87 0.22 -13.22 -7.75
C ILE A 87 -0.94 -13.90 -8.46
N ILE A 88 -1.78 -14.68 -7.76
CA ILE A 88 -2.89 -15.38 -8.40
C ILE A 88 -3.85 -14.37 -9.08
N PRO A 89 -4.41 -13.36 -8.38
CA PRO A 89 -5.26 -12.38 -9.05
C PRO A 89 -4.51 -11.53 -10.07
N TYR A 90 -3.23 -11.22 -9.86
CA TYR A 90 -2.43 -10.47 -10.84
C TYR A 90 -2.23 -11.25 -12.14
N LEU A 91 -1.91 -12.54 -12.06
CA LEU A 91 -1.76 -13.41 -13.23
C LEU A 91 -3.11 -13.63 -13.92
N SER A 92 -4.19 -13.87 -13.16
CA SER A 92 -5.54 -13.95 -13.73
C SER A 92 -5.93 -12.69 -14.49
N TRP A 93 -5.62 -11.51 -13.93
CA TRP A 93 -5.86 -10.23 -14.58
C TRP A 93 -4.99 -10.04 -15.82
N THR A 94 -3.70 -10.38 -15.74
CA THR A 94 -2.77 -10.29 -16.85
C THR A 94 -3.22 -11.17 -18.01
N VAL A 95 -3.58 -12.43 -17.75
CA VAL A 95 -4.08 -13.36 -18.76
C VAL A 95 -5.37 -12.84 -19.39
N SER A 96 -6.30 -12.33 -18.57
CA SER A 96 -7.56 -11.76 -19.07
C SER A 96 -7.33 -10.53 -19.94
N THR A 97 -6.38 -9.66 -19.55
CA THR A 97 -6.04 -8.44 -20.32
C THR A 97 -5.30 -8.77 -21.61
N MET A 98 -4.41 -9.78 -21.58
CA MET A 98 -3.65 -10.22 -22.75
C MET A 98 -4.51 -10.99 -23.77
N HIS A 99 -5.59 -11.64 -23.33
CA HIS A 99 -6.62 -12.18 -24.23
C HIS A 99 -7.65 -11.13 -24.68
N GLY A 100 -7.72 -9.98 -24.01
CA GLY A 100 -8.63 -8.88 -24.30
C GLY A 100 -8.01 -7.74 -25.14
N SER A 101 -6.89 -7.97 -25.82
CA SER A 101 -6.25 -7.00 -26.71
C SER A 101 -6.98 -6.83 -28.05
N VAL A 102 -8.30 -6.63 -28.02
CA VAL A 102 -9.08 -5.92 -29.06
C VAL A 102 -10.35 -5.39 -28.40
N PHE A 103 -10.28 -4.24 -27.71
CA PHE A 103 -11.33 -3.20 -27.68
C PHE A 103 -10.71 -1.89 -27.23
#